data_AF-A0A9D4MFI9-F1
#
_entry.id   AF-A0A9D4MFI9-F1
#
_cell.length_a   1.000
_cell.length_b   1.000
_cell.length_c   1.000
_cell.angle_alpha   90.00
_cell.angle_beta   90.00
_cell.angle_gamma   90.00
#
_symmetry.space_group_name_H-M   'P 1'
#
loop_
_entity.id
_entity.type
_entity.pdbx_description
1 polymer ?
#
loop_
_entity_poly.entity_id
_entity_poly.type
_entity_poly.pdbx_seq_one_letter_code
_entity_poly.pdbx_strand_id
1 'polypeptide(L)'
;MGCLGYGSHIRQARVDAYREYDSIITASDPGAGTVITTGSKAEGLTCLFESDLDEMVVLDGVLCLENGVGADTFPRETTVFTFNTGLCYHGHSRLNLLERRGSIMSPMSRDALCHDTNGHLLNSDLFVNMFDFIYVSGEVRHGRAGPTKHSSFGQLHIGIVVSLRCHCPGILLKWAERSRHLPLPDIVHKVVIMGAFFTPVDVKGSEYQHLEWRICFNTAENELMSSLNDI
;
A
#
# COMPACT_ATOMS: atom_id res chain seq x y z
N MET A 1 24.38 26.30 -9.29
CA MET A 1 23.15 27.08 -8.99
C MET A 1 22.14 26.13 -8.36
N GLY A 2 21.96 26.20 -7.04
CA GLY A 2 21.08 25.31 -6.26
C GLY A 2 20.17 26.11 -5.31
N CYS A 3 19.74 27.30 -5.75
CA CYS A 3 19.21 28.34 -4.87
C CYS A 3 17.75 28.11 -4.43
N LEU A 4 17.12 27.02 -4.89
CA LEU A 4 15.72 26.69 -4.59
C LEU A 4 15.55 25.48 -3.65
N GLY A 5 16.64 24.88 -3.17
CA GLY A 5 16.56 23.73 -2.26
C GLY A 5 16.18 22.39 -2.92
N TYR A 6 16.21 22.31 -4.26
CA TYR A 6 15.89 21.10 -5.04
C TYR A 6 17.14 20.39 -5.61
N GLY A 7 18.32 20.63 -5.04
CA GLY A 7 19.50 19.87 -5.43
C GLY A 7 19.31 18.38 -5.10
N SER A 8 19.84 17.49 -5.93
CA SER A 8 19.74 16.03 -5.73
C SER A 8 20.12 15.58 -4.31
N HIS A 9 21.18 16.17 -3.73
CA HIS A 9 21.59 15.92 -2.36
C HIS A 9 20.59 16.38 -1.29
N ILE A 10 19.88 17.50 -1.50
CA ILE A 10 18.85 17.99 -0.56
C ILE A 10 17.61 17.10 -0.64
N ARG A 11 17.22 16.74 -1.86
CA ARG A 11 16.13 15.79 -2.09
C ARG A 11 16.45 14.44 -1.42
N GLN A 12 17.64 13.91 -1.63
CA GLN A 12 18.05 12.64 -1.00
C GLN A 12 18.04 12.74 0.53
N ALA A 13 18.55 13.83 1.11
CA ALA A 13 18.49 14.04 2.55
C ALA A 13 17.05 14.08 3.09
N ARG A 14 16.09 14.61 2.33
CA ARG A 14 14.66 14.59 2.69
C ARG A 14 14.09 13.16 2.64
N VAL A 15 14.39 12.43 1.57
CA VAL A 15 13.97 11.02 1.43
C VAL A 15 14.52 10.18 2.59
N ASP A 16 15.79 10.36 2.93
CA ASP A 16 16.44 9.61 4.00
C ASP A 16 15.84 9.96 5.38
N ALA A 17 15.52 11.23 5.63
CA ALA A 17 14.85 11.64 6.85
C ALA A 17 13.46 10.99 7.02
N TYR A 18 12.66 10.90 5.94
CA TYR A 18 11.36 10.23 6.01
C TYR A 18 11.49 8.70 6.13
N ARG A 19 12.52 8.08 5.56
CA ARG A 19 12.81 6.65 5.78
C ARG A 19 13.23 6.35 7.22
N GLU A 20 14.00 7.25 7.83
CA GLU A 20 14.36 7.15 9.24
C GLU A 20 13.11 7.30 10.13
N TYR A 21 12.25 8.28 9.81
CA TYR A 21 10.95 8.42 10.45
C TYR A 21 10.10 7.15 10.36
N ASP A 22 9.92 6.59 9.16
CA ASP A 22 9.19 5.33 8.92
C ASP A 22 9.71 4.19 9.80
N SER A 23 11.04 4.08 9.91
CA SER A 23 11.71 3.06 10.72
C SER A 23 11.44 3.25 12.21
N ILE A 24 11.48 4.49 12.70
CA ILE A 24 11.20 4.82 14.10
C ILE A 24 9.75 4.51 14.44
N ILE A 25 8.80 4.94 13.60
CA ILE A 25 7.37 4.71 13.86
C ILE A 25 7.05 3.21 13.80
N THR A 26 7.53 2.49 12.78
CA THR A 26 7.36 1.03 12.67
C THR A 26 7.92 0.30 13.89
N ALA A 27 9.08 0.72 14.41
CA ALA A 27 9.68 0.10 15.59
C ALA A 27 8.94 0.44 16.90
N SER A 28 8.24 1.58 16.94
CA SER A 28 7.51 2.04 18.14
C SER A 28 6.22 1.26 18.40
N ASP A 29 5.60 0.71 17.35
CA ASP A 29 4.45 -0.20 17.46
C ASP A 29 4.57 -1.37 16.45
N PRO A 30 5.33 -2.42 16.80
CA PRO A 30 5.52 -3.58 15.94
C PRO A 30 4.22 -4.35 15.63
N GLY A 31 3.14 -4.07 16.36
CA GLY A 31 1.81 -4.66 16.12
C GLY A 31 0.98 -3.89 15.09
N ALA A 32 1.39 -2.68 14.71
CA ALA A 32 0.66 -1.82 13.78
C ALA A 32 0.87 -2.18 12.30
N GLY A 33 1.96 -2.88 12.00
CA GLY A 33 2.44 -3.11 10.64
C GLY A 33 3.61 -2.20 10.28
N THR A 34 4.02 -2.25 9.02
CA THR A 34 5.11 -1.41 8.51
C THR A 34 4.56 -0.07 8.03
N VAL A 35 5.06 1.03 8.57
CA VAL A 35 4.75 2.39 8.09
C VAL A 35 5.67 2.76 6.94
N ILE A 36 5.10 3.33 5.89
CA ILE A 36 5.81 3.81 4.71
C ILE A 36 5.30 5.21 4.38
N THR A 37 6.16 6.21 4.43
CA THR A 37 5.85 7.55 3.90
C THR A 37 5.68 7.43 2.38
N THR A 38 4.63 8.06 1.85
CA THR A 38 4.28 8.07 0.42
C THR A 38 4.11 9.50 -0.11
N GLY A 39 3.85 9.62 -1.41
CA GLY A 39 3.59 10.90 -2.07
C GLY A 39 4.81 11.83 -2.07
N SER A 40 4.54 13.13 -2.12
CA SER A 40 5.57 14.16 -2.37
C SER A 40 6.69 14.18 -1.32
N LYS A 41 6.40 13.74 -0.10
CA LYS A 41 7.35 13.65 1.02
C LYS A 41 8.35 12.51 0.79
N ALA A 42 7.86 11.34 0.39
CA ALA A 42 8.67 10.17 0.05
C ALA A 42 9.55 10.39 -1.18
N GLU A 43 9.11 11.26 -2.09
CA GLU A 43 9.86 11.65 -3.28
C GLU A 43 10.91 12.75 -3.02
N GLY A 44 10.87 13.38 -1.83
CA GLY A 44 11.75 14.48 -1.42
C GLY A 44 11.45 15.81 -2.12
N LEU A 45 10.26 15.94 -2.74
CA LEU A 45 9.86 17.11 -3.52
C LEU A 45 9.41 18.29 -2.67
N THR A 46 9.13 18.07 -1.40
CA THR A 46 8.61 19.09 -0.49
C THR A 46 9.53 19.29 0.71
N CYS A 47 9.38 20.39 1.47
CA CYS A 47 10.26 20.65 2.60
C CYS A 47 9.97 19.68 3.77
N LEU A 48 10.99 19.45 4.60
CA LEU A 48 10.81 18.73 5.86
C LEU A 48 9.81 19.46 6.75
N PHE A 49 8.93 18.71 7.40
CA PHE A 49 7.97 19.20 8.39
C PHE A 49 6.93 20.22 7.86
N GLU A 50 6.67 20.25 6.55
CA GLU A 50 5.43 20.92 6.11
C GLU A 50 4.21 20.14 6.61
N SER A 51 3.08 20.82 6.64
CA SER A 51 1.86 20.40 7.34
C SER A 51 1.14 19.18 6.76
N ASP A 52 1.64 18.52 5.70
CA ASP A 52 0.93 17.43 5.02
C ASP A 52 1.84 16.22 4.83
N LEU A 53 1.43 15.07 5.37
CA LEU A 53 2.18 13.81 5.35
C LEU A 53 1.26 12.67 4.95
N ASP A 54 1.61 11.92 3.91
CA ASP A 54 0.87 10.71 3.50
C ASP A 54 1.61 9.46 3.95
N GLU A 55 0.94 8.62 4.72
CA GLU A 55 1.45 7.36 5.24
C GLU A 55 0.64 6.17 4.74
N MET A 56 1.37 5.12 4.37
CA MET A 56 0.81 3.81 4.09
C MET A 56 1.19 2.85 5.20
N VAL A 57 0.20 2.30 5.90
CA VAL A 57 0.38 1.27 6.93
C VAL A 57 0.16 -0.09 6.28
N VAL A 58 1.23 -0.85 6.12
CA VAL A 58 1.21 -2.17 5.50
C VAL A 58 1.08 -3.24 6.58
N LEU A 59 -0.04 -3.96 6.61
CA LEU A 59 -0.23 -5.00 7.61
C LEU A 59 0.71 -6.18 7.40
N ASP A 60 1.32 -6.64 8.48
CA ASP A 60 2.16 -7.82 8.51
C ASP A 60 1.33 -9.11 8.58
N GLY A 61 1.92 -10.21 8.12
CA GLY A 61 1.30 -11.54 8.15
C GLY A 61 0.16 -11.75 7.14
N VAL A 62 -0.11 -10.78 6.26
CA VAL A 62 -1.10 -10.87 5.19
C VAL A 62 -0.44 -10.64 3.83
N LEU A 63 -0.79 -11.47 2.85
CA LEU A 63 -0.30 -11.36 1.48
C LEU A 63 -1.45 -11.54 0.49
N CYS A 64 -1.53 -10.65 -0.50
CA CYS A 64 -2.35 -10.80 -1.68
C CYS A 64 -1.52 -11.44 -2.81
N LEU A 65 -2.07 -12.47 -3.46
CA LEU A 65 -1.38 -13.27 -4.46
C LEU A 65 -2.20 -13.34 -5.74
N GLU A 66 -1.57 -13.09 -6.88
CA GLU A 66 -2.24 -13.21 -8.17
C GLU A 66 -2.68 -14.66 -8.42
N ASN A 67 -3.90 -14.83 -8.96
CA ASN A 67 -4.42 -16.16 -9.29
C ASN A 67 -3.45 -16.95 -10.20
N GLY A 68 -3.19 -18.20 -9.82
CA GLY A 68 -2.29 -19.09 -10.57
C GLY A 68 -0.82 -19.03 -10.13
N VAL A 69 -0.46 -18.10 -9.24
CA VAL A 69 0.87 -18.13 -8.59
C VAL A 69 0.85 -19.10 -7.42
N GLY A 70 1.87 -19.95 -7.32
CA GLY A 70 1.98 -20.96 -6.26
C GLY A 70 2.21 -20.30 -4.88
N ALA A 71 1.37 -20.64 -3.90
CA ALA A 71 1.50 -20.11 -2.54
C ALA A 71 2.59 -20.82 -1.69
N ASP A 72 3.18 -21.91 -2.19
CA ASP A 72 4.16 -22.72 -1.45
C ASP A 72 5.50 -22.02 -1.18
N THR A 73 5.75 -20.87 -1.82
CA THR A 73 6.96 -20.07 -1.61
C THR A 73 6.89 -19.15 -0.40
N PHE A 74 5.73 -19.05 0.27
CA PHE A 74 5.52 -18.15 1.40
C PHE A 74 5.40 -18.89 2.73
N PRO A 75 5.74 -18.25 3.87
CA PRO A 75 5.62 -18.85 5.20
C PRO A 75 4.20 -19.36 5.47
N ARG A 76 4.08 -20.49 6.19
CA ARG A 76 2.78 -21.11 6.49
C ARG A 76 1.91 -20.28 7.43
N GLU A 77 2.52 -19.35 8.14
CA GLU A 77 1.89 -18.44 9.08
C GLU A 77 1.21 -17.28 8.36
N THR A 78 1.55 -17.01 7.09
CA THR A 78 0.98 -15.92 6.31
C THR A 78 -0.44 -16.24 5.88
N THR A 79 -1.36 -15.32 6.16
CA THR A 79 -2.71 -15.35 5.60
C THR A 79 -2.65 -14.90 4.15
N VAL A 80 -3.07 -15.77 3.23
CA VAL A 80 -3.01 -15.50 1.79
C VAL A 80 -4.41 -15.23 1.25
N PHE A 81 -4.56 -14.06 0.61
CA PHE A 81 -5.70 -13.74 -0.24
C PHE A 81 -5.29 -13.84 -1.70
N THR A 82 -6.19 -14.30 -2.55
CA THR A 82 -6.00 -14.41 -3.99
C THR A 82 -6.90 -13.44 -4.73
N PHE A 83 -6.45 -12.98 -5.89
CA PHE A 83 -7.15 -11.94 -6.63
C PHE A 83 -7.06 -12.14 -8.14
N ASN A 84 -8.03 -11.55 -8.85
CA ASN A 84 -8.10 -11.54 -10.31
C ASN A 84 -8.59 -10.16 -10.79
N THR A 85 -7.68 -9.39 -11.37
CA THR A 85 -7.96 -8.03 -11.86
C THR A 85 -8.86 -8.00 -13.10
N GLY A 86 -9.22 -9.15 -13.69
CA GLY A 86 -10.12 -9.24 -14.83
C GLY A 86 -11.62 -9.28 -14.47
N LEU A 87 -11.96 -9.36 -13.18
CA LEU A 87 -13.35 -9.53 -12.71
C LEU A 87 -14.00 -8.26 -12.15
N CYS A 88 -13.25 -7.16 -12.10
CA CYS A 88 -13.68 -5.87 -11.56
C CYS A 88 -13.27 -4.74 -12.51
N TYR A 89 -13.63 -3.50 -12.18
CA TYR A 89 -13.11 -2.31 -12.87
C TYR A 89 -11.57 -2.29 -12.87
N HIS A 90 -10.97 -1.65 -13.88
CA HIS A 90 -9.51 -1.58 -14.01
C HIS A 90 -8.84 -1.10 -12.71
N GLY A 91 -7.79 -1.80 -12.31
CA GLY A 91 -7.05 -1.53 -11.08
C GLY A 91 -7.75 -1.97 -9.79
N HIS A 92 -8.96 -2.52 -9.86
CA HIS A 92 -9.69 -3.05 -8.71
C HIS A 92 -9.76 -4.58 -8.77
N SER A 93 -9.89 -5.20 -7.61
CA SER A 93 -10.16 -6.63 -7.48
C SER A 93 -10.91 -6.91 -6.18
N ARG A 94 -11.53 -8.08 -6.13
CA ARG A 94 -11.93 -8.72 -4.88
C ARG A 94 -10.79 -9.61 -4.37
N LEU A 95 -10.71 -9.76 -3.06
CA LEU A 95 -9.69 -10.56 -2.37
C LEU A 95 -10.34 -11.79 -1.75
N ASN A 96 -10.03 -12.98 -2.28
CA ASN A 96 -10.58 -14.26 -1.84
C ASN A 96 -9.59 -14.96 -0.92
N LEU A 97 -10.01 -15.38 0.26
CA LEU A 97 -9.16 -16.15 1.16
C LEU A 97 -8.79 -17.48 0.50
N LEU A 98 -7.50 -17.76 0.37
CA LEU A 98 -7.02 -19.06 -0.07
C LEU A 98 -7.30 -20.09 1.04
N GLU A 99 -7.75 -21.31 0.68
CA GLU A 99 -8.14 -22.35 1.64
C GLU A 99 -7.06 -22.65 2.69
N ARG A 100 -5.78 -22.40 2.38
CA ARG A 100 -4.69 -22.32 3.37
C ARG A 100 -4.86 -21.08 4.24
N ARG A 101 -5.51 -21.26 5.38
CA ARG A 101 -5.40 -20.33 6.50
C ARG A 101 -3.96 -20.31 6.98
N GLY A 102 -3.36 -19.12 7.06
CA GLY A 102 -2.22 -18.92 7.94
C GLY A 102 -2.59 -19.43 9.33
N SER A 103 -1.64 -20.00 10.06
CA SER A 103 -1.91 -20.51 11.43
C SER A 103 -2.45 -19.42 12.37
N ILE A 104 -2.23 -18.14 12.05
CA ILE A 104 -2.68 -16.97 12.81
C ILE A 104 -3.16 -15.89 11.82
N MET A 105 -4.46 -15.63 11.78
CA MET A 105 -5.04 -14.50 11.04
C MET A 105 -5.18 -13.29 11.97
N SER A 106 -4.84 -12.09 11.49
CA SER A 106 -5.03 -10.87 12.29
C SER A 106 -6.52 -10.68 12.62
N PRO A 107 -6.87 -10.18 13.83
CA PRO A 107 -8.27 -9.90 14.19
C PRO A 107 -8.97 -9.02 13.14
N MET A 108 -8.26 -8.02 12.63
CA MET A 108 -8.77 -7.14 11.57
C MET A 108 -9.16 -7.92 10.31
N SER A 109 -8.30 -8.81 9.82
CA SER A 109 -8.60 -9.60 8.62
C SER A 109 -9.75 -10.57 8.89
N ARG A 110 -9.75 -11.23 10.05
CA ARG A 110 -10.75 -12.22 10.43
C ARG A 110 -12.14 -11.61 10.54
N ASP A 111 -12.25 -10.47 11.23
CA ASP A 111 -13.53 -9.83 11.52
C ASP A 111 -14.08 -9.08 10.30
N ALA A 112 -13.22 -8.83 9.30
CA ALA A 112 -13.59 -8.30 7.98
C ALA A 112 -13.90 -9.38 6.93
N LEU A 113 -13.86 -10.67 7.27
CA LEU A 113 -14.26 -11.71 6.33
C LEU A 113 -15.78 -11.75 6.17
N CYS A 114 -16.24 -11.79 4.92
CA CYS A 114 -17.59 -12.16 4.56
C CYS A 114 -17.59 -13.44 3.71
N HIS A 115 -18.75 -14.05 3.54
CA HIS A 115 -18.90 -15.29 2.78
C HIS A 115 -19.83 -15.06 1.58
N ASP A 116 -19.45 -15.55 0.41
CA ASP A 116 -20.31 -15.63 -0.78
C ASP A 116 -20.39 -17.07 -1.30
N THR A 117 -20.92 -17.28 -2.50
CA THR A 117 -21.00 -18.62 -3.10
C THR A 117 -19.65 -19.21 -3.52
N ASN A 118 -18.60 -18.39 -3.62
CA ASN A 118 -17.26 -18.75 -4.08
C ASN A 118 -16.24 -18.87 -2.94
N GLY A 119 -16.62 -18.55 -1.70
CA GLY A 119 -15.82 -18.76 -0.51
C GLY A 119 -15.81 -17.56 0.44
N HIS A 120 -14.69 -17.34 1.11
CA HIS A 120 -14.51 -16.21 2.00
C HIS A 120 -13.83 -15.06 1.26
N LEU A 121 -14.40 -13.87 1.38
CA LEU A 121 -13.92 -12.63 0.78
C LEU A 121 -13.53 -11.65 1.88
N LEU A 122 -12.51 -10.83 1.61
CA LEU A 122 -12.15 -9.75 2.51
C LEU A 122 -12.96 -8.49 2.16
N ASN A 123 -13.85 -8.09 3.07
CA ASN A 123 -14.70 -6.92 2.92
C ASN A 123 -13.89 -5.65 3.23
N SER A 124 -13.74 -4.76 2.24
CA SER A 124 -12.92 -3.56 2.36
C SER A 124 -13.50 -2.55 3.36
N ASP A 125 -14.83 -2.42 3.43
CA ASP A 125 -15.49 -1.50 4.36
C ASP A 125 -15.35 -1.94 5.82
N LEU A 126 -15.61 -3.22 6.11
CA LEU A 126 -15.41 -3.79 7.44
C LEU A 126 -13.95 -3.69 7.87
N PHE A 127 -13.03 -3.95 6.94
CA PHE A 127 -11.60 -3.86 7.21
C PHE A 127 -11.18 -2.44 7.61
N VAL A 128 -11.62 -1.41 6.88
CA VAL A 128 -11.35 -0.01 7.22
C VAL A 128 -11.97 0.37 8.56
N ASN A 129 -13.19 -0.08 8.84
CA ASN A 129 -13.84 0.20 10.13
C ASN A 129 -13.07 -0.41 11.31
N MET A 130 -12.50 -1.61 11.12
CA MET A 130 -11.64 -2.25 12.12
C MET A 130 -10.32 -1.51 12.29
N PHE A 131 -9.71 -1.04 11.21
CA PHE A 131 -8.52 -0.18 11.28
C PHE A 131 -8.80 1.10 12.06
N ASP A 132 -9.92 1.78 11.79
CA ASP A 132 -10.33 2.99 12.50
C ASP A 132 -10.53 2.77 14.01
N PHE A 133 -11.06 1.60 14.39
CA PHE A 133 -11.28 1.25 15.80
C PHE A 133 -9.97 1.03 16.55
N ILE A 134 -9.00 0.36 15.91
CA ILE A 134 -7.75 -0.07 16.56
C ILE A 134 -6.71 1.06 16.58
N TYR A 135 -6.56 1.80 15.48
CA TYR A 135 -5.40 2.69 15.28
C TYR A 135 -5.70 4.18 15.41
N VAL A 136 -6.97 4.60 15.33
CA VAL A 136 -7.34 6.03 15.28
C VAL A 136 -8.29 6.41 16.43
N SER A 137 -8.18 5.73 17.57
CA SER A 137 -8.95 6.06 18.77
C SER A 137 -8.28 7.21 19.53
N GLY A 138 -8.81 8.43 19.40
CA GLY A 138 -8.37 9.58 20.20
C GLY A 138 -8.17 10.90 19.43
N GLU A 139 -8.24 10.89 18.10
CA GLU A 139 -7.93 12.05 17.26
C GLU A 139 -9.16 12.76 16.68
N VAL A 140 -8.99 14.02 16.28
CA VAL A 140 -10.03 14.80 15.59
C VAL A 140 -10.22 14.22 14.19
N ARG A 141 -11.27 13.42 14.04
CA ARG A 141 -11.63 12.74 12.80
C ARG A 141 -12.15 13.75 11.78
N HIS A 142 -11.47 13.84 10.64
CA HIS A 142 -12.02 14.49 9.44
C HIS A 142 -12.67 13.42 8.54
N GLY A 143 -13.57 13.84 7.65
CA GLY A 143 -14.18 12.95 6.66
C GLY A 143 -13.12 12.25 5.79
N ARG A 144 -13.46 11.08 5.25
CA ARG A 144 -12.57 10.29 4.37
C ARG A 144 -12.48 10.94 2.98
N ALA A 145 -11.27 11.06 2.44
CA ALA A 145 -11.04 11.43 1.04
C ALA A 145 -10.43 10.23 0.29
N GLY A 146 -11.25 9.48 -0.45
CA GLY A 146 -10.79 8.26 -1.14
C GLY A 146 -10.34 7.17 -0.13
N PRO A 147 -9.15 6.54 -0.29
CA PRO A 147 -8.65 5.58 0.70
C PRO A 147 -8.36 6.20 2.07
N THR A 148 -8.03 7.49 2.08
CA THR A 148 -7.25 8.14 3.14
C THR A 148 -8.09 8.56 4.34
N LYS A 149 -7.58 8.25 5.53
CA LYS A 149 -8.06 8.77 6.81
C LYS A 149 -7.16 9.91 7.24
N HIS A 150 -7.76 11.06 7.54
CA HIS A 150 -6.99 12.23 7.94
C HIS A 150 -6.99 12.37 9.46
N SER A 151 -5.78 12.44 10.00
CA SER A 151 -5.51 12.87 11.37
C SER A 151 -4.83 14.23 11.38
N SER A 152 -5.01 14.97 12.47
CA SER A 152 -4.36 16.26 12.68
C SER A 152 -3.73 16.30 14.07
N PHE A 153 -2.42 16.51 14.13
CA PHE A 153 -1.65 16.74 15.35
C PHE A 153 -1.08 18.15 15.33
N GLY A 154 -1.81 19.09 15.94
CA GLY A 154 -1.45 20.51 15.87
C GLY A 154 -1.53 21.03 14.44
N GLN A 155 -0.39 21.39 13.85
CA GLN A 155 -0.29 21.87 12.46
C GLN A 155 0.05 20.76 11.45
N LEU A 156 0.32 19.54 11.92
CA LEU A 156 0.62 18.40 11.07
C LEU A 156 -0.69 17.69 10.71
N HIS A 157 -0.97 17.56 9.42
CA HIS A 157 -2.02 16.74 8.86
C HIS A 157 -1.40 15.47 8.31
N ILE A 158 -1.90 14.32 8.78
CA ILE A 158 -1.43 13.00 8.36
C ILE A 158 -2.56 12.28 7.65
N GLY A 159 -2.36 11.96 6.38
CA GLY A 159 -3.21 11.07 5.60
C GLY A 159 -2.75 9.63 5.74
N ILE A 160 -3.53 8.78 6.39
CA ILE A 160 -3.17 7.38 6.63
C ILE A 160 -4.00 6.47 5.71
N VAL A 161 -3.31 5.52 5.06
CA VAL A 161 -3.92 4.48 4.21
C VAL A 161 -3.45 3.11 4.66
N VAL A 162 -4.37 2.25 5.09
CA VAL A 162 -4.05 0.83 5.37
C VAL A 162 -3.94 0.03 4.08
N SER A 163 -2.95 -0.86 4.00
CA SER A 163 -2.62 -1.62 2.81
C SER A 163 -2.20 -3.06 3.11
N LEU A 164 -2.35 -3.93 2.12
CA LEU A 164 -1.89 -5.31 2.13
C LEU A 164 -0.80 -5.50 1.07
N ARG A 165 0.28 -6.23 1.39
CA ARG A 165 1.32 -6.56 0.40
C ARG A 165 0.73 -7.40 -0.72
N CYS A 166 1.15 -7.16 -1.96
CA CYS A 166 0.66 -7.84 -3.13
C CYS A 166 1.81 -8.37 -3.99
N HIS A 167 1.81 -9.69 -4.23
CA HIS A 167 2.67 -10.35 -5.19
C HIS A 167 1.90 -10.59 -6.49
N CYS A 168 2.22 -9.79 -7.52
CA CYS A 168 1.50 -9.72 -8.80
C CYS A 168 2.43 -9.84 -10.02
N PRO A 169 3.21 -10.93 -10.13
CA PRO A 169 4.24 -11.07 -11.16
C PRO A 169 3.67 -10.95 -12.58
N GLY A 170 2.48 -11.46 -12.86
CA GLY A 170 1.86 -11.36 -14.19
C GLY A 170 1.55 -9.92 -14.60
N ILE A 171 1.10 -9.09 -13.66
CA ILE A 171 0.86 -7.65 -13.90
C ILE A 171 2.18 -6.93 -14.14
N LEU A 172 3.17 -7.15 -13.27
CA LEU A 172 4.46 -6.46 -13.32
C LEU A 172 5.32 -6.89 -14.52
N LEU A 173 5.29 -8.16 -14.91
CA LEU A 173 5.99 -8.66 -16.10
C LEU A 173 5.39 -8.07 -17.39
N LYS A 174 4.05 -8.06 -17.51
CA LYS A 174 3.38 -7.39 -18.64
C LYS A 174 3.68 -5.90 -18.70
N TRP A 175 3.83 -5.25 -17.54
CA TRP A 175 4.32 -3.89 -17.50
C TRP A 175 5.74 -3.85 -18.03
N ALA A 176 6.68 -4.62 -17.47
CA ALA A 176 8.10 -4.62 -17.84
C ALA A 176 8.37 -4.85 -19.34
N GLU A 177 7.56 -5.69 -20.00
CA GLU A 177 7.68 -6.01 -21.44
C GLU A 177 7.30 -4.86 -22.37
N ARG A 178 6.68 -3.77 -21.89
CA ARG A 178 6.28 -2.65 -22.76
C ARG A 178 7.52 -1.94 -23.31
N SER A 179 7.56 -1.78 -24.63
CA SER A 179 8.58 -1.00 -25.34
C SER A 179 8.66 0.43 -24.79
N ARG A 180 9.85 0.84 -24.34
CA ARG A 180 10.12 2.15 -23.75
C ARG A 180 11.60 2.51 -23.86
N HIS A 181 11.90 3.81 -23.82
CA HIS A 181 13.27 4.31 -23.74
C HIS A 181 13.75 4.49 -22.29
N LEU A 182 12.83 4.76 -21.37
CA LEU A 182 13.06 4.92 -19.93
C LEU A 182 11.94 4.25 -19.13
N PRO A 183 12.19 3.81 -17.90
CA PRO A 183 13.48 3.83 -17.19
C PRO A 183 14.46 2.75 -17.70
N LEU A 184 15.70 2.76 -17.22
CA LEU A 184 16.73 1.76 -17.57
C LEU A 184 16.31 0.33 -17.14
N PRO A 185 16.82 -0.72 -17.80
CA PRO A 185 16.45 -2.11 -17.50
C PRO A 185 16.60 -2.52 -16.03
N ASP A 186 17.64 -2.05 -15.35
CA ASP A 186 17.87 -2.38 -13.93
C ASP A 186 16.77 -1.80 -13.02
N ILE A 187 16.26 -0.61 -13.34
CA ILE A 187 15.14 0.01 -12.63
C ILE A 187 13.85 -0.76 -12.91
N VAL A 188 13.64 -1.20 -14.15
CA VAL A 188 12.49 -2.06 -14.50
C VAL A 188 12.54 -3.34 -13.68
N HIS A 189 13.69 -4.00 -13.60
CA HIS A 189 13.86 -5.23 -12.82
C HIS A 189 13.59 -4.98 -11.33
N LYS A 190 14.09 -3.88 -10.78
CA LYS A 190 13.86 -3.49 -9.39
C LYS A 190 12.36 -3.30 -9.11
N VAL A 191 11.64 -2.57 -9.96
CA VAL A 191 10.18 -2.39 -9.85
C VAL A 191 9.42 -3.71 -9.86
N VAL A 192 9.80 -4.66 -10.73
CA VAL A 192 9.16 -5.98 -10.78
C VAL A 192 9.32 -6.75 -9.47
N ILE A 193 10.48 -6.64 -8.81
CA ILE A 193 10.75 -7.33 -7.54
C ILE A 193 10.01 -6.68 -6.37
N MET A 194 9.80 -5.36 -6.40
CA MET A 194 9.17 -4.61 -5.30
C MET A 194 7.71 -5.00 -5.04
N GLY A 195 7.03 -5.60 -6.02
CA GLY A 195 5.63 -5.99 -5.89
C GLY A 195 4.68 -4.79 -5.93
N ALA A 196 3.54 -4.94 -5.27
CA ALA A 196 2.48 -3.93 -5.20
C ALA A 196 1.80 -3.97 -3.83
N PHE A 197 0.75 -3.17 -3.68
CA PHE A 197 -0.13 -3.21 -2.51
C PHE A 197 -1.59 -3.20 -2.93
N PHE A 198 -2.47 -3.68 -2.06
CA PHE A 198 -3.90 -3.48 -2.16
C PHE A 198 -4.37 -2.55 -1.06
N THR A 199 -5.16 -1.54 -1.45
CA THR A 199 -5.80 -0.58 -0.55
C THR A 199 -7.32 -0.74 -0.62
N PRO A 200 -8.04 -0.53 0.49
CA PRO A 200 -9.50 -0.65 0.52
C PRO A 200 -10.15 0.59 -0.12
N VAL A 201 -10.09 0.67 -1.44
CA VAL A 201 -10.73 1.71 -2.26
C VAL A 201 -11.77 1.04 -3.13
N ASP A 202 -12.97 1.58 -3.05
CA ASP A 202 -14.14 1.10 -3.73
C ASP A 202 -14.40 1.86 -5.05
N VAL A 203 -15.21 1.26 -5.93
CA VAL A 203 -15.77 1.97 -7.07
C VAL A 203 -17.20 2.37 -6.73
N LYS A 204 -17.42 3.67 -6.57
CA LYS A 204 -18.74 4.23 -6.25
C LYS A 204 -19.80 3.75 -7.23
N GLY A 205 -20.87 3.15 -6.71
CA GLY A 205 -21.98 2.63 -7.51
C GLY A 205 -21.75 1.24 -8.11
N SER A 206 -20.62 0.58 -7.80
CA SER A 206 -20.42 -0.85 -8.09
C SER A 206 -21.33 -1.71 -7.22
N GLU A 207 -21.83 -2.82 -7.76
CA GLU A 207 -22.58 -3.83 -6.99
C GLU A 207 -21.75 -4.39 -5.83
N TYR A 208 -20.43 -4.49 -6.03
CA TYR A 208 -19.49 -5.06 -5.09
C TYR A 208 -18.63 -4.00 -4.38
N GLN A 209 -19.11 -2.76 -4.28
CA GLN A 209 -18.39 -1.61 -3.74
C GLN A 209 -17.65 -1.94 -2.41
N HIS A 210 -18.33 -2.60 -1.47
CA HIS A 210 -17.82 -2.99 -0.15
C HIS A 210 -16.81 -4.17 -0.15
N LEU A 211 -16.54 -4.77 -1.30
CA LEU A 211 -15.60 -5.89 -1.48
C LEU A 211 -14.41 -5.52 -2.38
N GLU A 212 -14.42 -4.31 -2.92
CA GLU A 212 -13.42 -3.88 -3.88
C GLU A 212 -12.18 -3.32 -3.17
N TRP A 213 -11.03 -3.72 -3.71
CA TRP A 213 -9.71 -3.30 -3.31
C TRP A 213 -8.98 -2.79 -4.54
N ARG A 214 -8.25 -1.68 -4.40
CA ARG A 214 -7.47 -1.09 -5.49
C ARG A 214 -6.01 -1.43 -5.35
N ILE A 215 -5.40 -1.92 -6.43
CA ILE A 215 -3.96 -2.13 -6.49
C ILE A 215 -3.25 -0.77 -6.62
N CYS A 216 -2.17 -0.60 -5.87
CA CYS A 216 -1.30 0.57 -5.94
C CYS A 216 0.18 0.15 -5.92
N PHE A 217 1.03 1.05 -6.42
CA PHE A 217 2.45 0.77 -6.69
C PHE A 217 3.34 1.85 -6.06
N ASN A 218 2.94 2.45 -4.94
CA ASN A 218 3.57 3.64 -4.36
C ASN A 218 5.09 3.52 -4.18
N THR A 219 5.59 2.36 -3.73
CA THR A 219 7.04 2.15 -3.58
C THR A 219 7.76 2.09 -4.94
N ALA A 220 7.16 1.45 -5.94
CA ALA A 220 7.68 1.43 -7.30
C ALA A 220 7.59 2.82 -7.96
N GLU A 221 6.55 3.60 -7.69
CA GLU A 221 6.43 5.00 -8.13
C GLU A 221 7.57 5.83 -7.55
N ASN A 222 7.88 5.71 -6.25
CA ASN A 222 9.01 6.38 -5.63
C ASN A 222 10.35 6.00 -6.29
N GLU A 223 10.56 4.72 -6.61
CA GLU A 223 11.76 4.25 -7.29
C GLU A 223 11.87 4.83 -8.71
N LEU A 224 10.77 4.83 -9.46
CA LEU A 224 10.70 5.42 -10.79
C LEU A 224 11.01 6.92 -10.75
N MET A 225 10.36 7.65 -9.84
CA MET A 225 10.59 9.08 -9.65
C MET A 225 12.04 9.36 -9.27
N SER A 226 12.67 8.51 -8.45
CA SER A 226 14.09 8.66 -8.17
C SER A 226 14.96 8.49 -9.39
N SER A 227 14.74 7.41 -10.15
CA SER A 227 15.54 7.11 -11.34
C SER A 227 15.46 8.20 -12.43
N LEU A 228 14.33 8.89 -12.55
CA LEU A 228 14.13 9.94 -13.55
C LEU A 228 14.83 11.24 -13.19
N ASN A 229 15.13 11.45 -11.91
CA ASN A 229 15.81 12.65 -11.41
C ASN A 229 17.34 12.52 -11.40
N ASP A 230 17.85 11.31 -11.66
CA ASP A 230 19.29 11.00 -11.71
C ASP A 230 19.84 11.00 -13.15
N ILE A 231 19.02 11.42 -14.14
CA ILE A 231 19.36 11.59 -15.57
C ILE A 231 19.70 13.05 -15.84
#